data_AF-A0A7X5X2R0-F1
#
_entry.id   AF-A0A7X5X2R0-F1
#
_cell.length_a   1.000
_cell.length_b   1.000
_cell.length_c   1.000
_cell.angle_alpha   90.00
_cell.angle_beta   90.00
_cell.angle_gamma   90.00
#
_symmetry.space_group_name_H-M   'P 1'
#
loop_
_entity.id
_entity.type
_entity.pdbx_description
1 polymer ?
#
loop_
_entity_poly.entity_id
_entity_poly.type
_entity_poly.pdbx_seq_one_letter_code
_entity_poly.pdbx_strand_id
1 'polypeptide(L)'
;MPAADHTPDTRLDPNALDLELSLLLSSTAPSGWRSAVEEAAHLLSEGYAGDRAAELHTLALLLFARTRSGDRTPRDVPVEELVQALDDPTAGENRVTEEIRQALAATGQYDTQRSPGDEPPLLRIFRPVSNRYGGPIPWSDEWDPVPPGPSPLDRAAKRLVSYLSTCQPGRRDALSRVPAVGDGPLYVEADRLFMASQTSLVPPSCVGGCPSHPRRLTVDGPDVTFVCEGCNTRRRSRQLDPAQVRLALARALGVAPSVHGSYSVPGVLHIALAEMPRGADPYMFNWFLARPKMESPGKIGRAKR
;
A
#
# COMPACT_ATOMS: atom_id res chain seq x y z
N MET A 1 24.59 30.31 10.20
CA MET A 1 24.67 29.03 9.48
C MET A 1 23.52 28.99 8.49
N PRO A 2 23.76 28.75 7.19
CA PRO A 2 22.67 28.73 6.22
C PRO A 2 21.77 27.51 6.46
N ALA A 3 20.46 27.71 6.27
CA ALA A 3 19.46 26.65 6.32
C ALA A 3 19.84 25.58 5.29
N ALA A 4 19.90 24.32 5.72
CA ALA A 4 19.99 23.22 4.78
C ALA A 4 18.71 23.22 3.95
N ASP A 5 18.85 23.42 2.65
CA ASP A 5 17.79 23.15 1.67
C ASP A 5 17.33 21.70 1.87
N HIS A 6 16.18 21.54 2.53
CA HIS A 6 15.46 20.28 2.53
C HIS A 6 14.76 20.15 1.17
N THR A 7 15.53 19.84 0.12
CA THR A 7 14.96 19.16 -1.03
C THR A 7 14.30 17.88 -0.51
N PRO A 8 12.98 17.68 -0.73
CA PRO A 8 12.31 16.47 -0.26
C PRO A 8 13.06 15.26 -0.82
N ASP A 9 13.45 14.34 0.07
CA ASP A 9 14.10 13.11 -0.34
C ASP A 9 13.12 12.33 -1.22
N THR A 10 13.33 12.35 -2.53
CA THR A 10 12.48 11.68 -3.53
C THR A 10 12.38 10.17 -3.27
N ARG A 11 13.28 9.59 -2.44
CA ARG A 11 13.22 8.20 -2.00
C ARG A 11 12.07 7.89 -1.05
N LEU A 12 11.47 8.91 -0.43
CA LEU A 12 10.38 8.77 0.52
C LEU A 12 9.03 9.22 -0.05
N ASP A 13 8.90 9.31 -1.38
CA ASP A 13 7.60 9.57 -2.00
C ASP A 13 6.63 8.42 -1.63
N PRO A 14 5.55 8.72 -0.88
CA PRO A 14 4.61 7.69 -0.42
C PRO A 14 3.81 7.06 -1.56
N ASN A 15 3.88 7.63 -2.77
CA ASN A 15 3.20 7.13 -3.97
C ASN A 15 4.21 6.72 -5.06
N ALA A 16 5.46 6.41 -4.69
CA ALA A 16 6.46 5.94 -5.63
C ALA A 16 6.05 4.58 -6.24
N LEU A 17 6.28 4.40 -7.55
CA LEU A 17 5.90 3.18 -8.27
C LEU A 17 6.53 1.91 -7.68
N ASP A 18 7.78 1.98 -7.24
CA ASP A 18 8.48 0.84 -6.65
C ASP A 18 7.86 0.40 -5.32
N LEU A 19 7.42 1.36 -4.49
CA LEU A 19 6.65 1.08 -3.29
C LEU A 19 5.34 0.39 -3.63
N GLU A 20 4.57 0.89 -4.59
CA GLU A 20 3.29 0.28 -4.98
C GLU A 20 3.45 -1.14 -5.51
N LEU A 21 4.46 -1.36 -6.36
CA LEU A 21 4.83 -2.68 -6.83
C LEU A 21 5.12 -3.64 -5.67
N SER A 22 5.88 -3.20 -4.66
CA SER A 22 6.21 -4.01 -3.47
C SER A 22 4.99 -4.35 -2.60
N LEU A 23 3.90 -3.59 -2.72
CA LEU A 23 2.65 -3.77 -1.99
C LEU A 23 1.66 -4.65 -2.75
N LEU A 24 1.80 -4.77 -4.07
CA LEU A 24 1.01 -5.68 -4.89
C LEU A 24 1.55 -7.12 -4.86
N LEU A 25 2.86 -7.30 -4.69
CA LEU A 25 3.54 -8.59 -4.83
C LEU A 25 3.60 -9.38 -3.52
N SER A 26 2.50 -10.04 -3.13
CA SER A 26 2.53 -11.05 -2.05
C SER A 26 3.19 -12.34 -2.51
N SER A 27 3.98 -12.96 -1.64
CA SER A 27 4.58 -14.29 -1.82
C SER A 27 3.55 -15.42 -1.96
N THR A 28 2.29 -15.18 -1.57
CA THR A 28 1.19 -16.15 -1.65
C THR A 28 0.24 -15.90 -2.82
N ALA A 29 0.56 -14.95 -3.69
CA ALA A 29 -0.24 -14.66 -4.88
C ALA A 29 -0.16 -15.80 -5.92
N PRO A 30 -1.21 -16.03 -6.73
CA PRO A 30 -1.20 -17.05 -7.77
C PRO A 30 -0.13 -16.81 -8.86
N SER A 31 0.23 -17.88 -9.57
CA SER A 31 1.06 -17.79 -10.78
C SER A 31 0.46 -16.81 -11.78
N GLY A 32 1.30 -16.00 -12.43
CA GLY A 32 0.89 -15.00 -13.41
C GLY A 32 0.50 -13.64 -12.82
N TRP A 33 0.23 -13.55 -11.51
CA TRP A 33 -0.07 -12.26 -10.85
C TRP A 33 1.08 -11.25 -11.02
N ARG A 34 2.32 -11.69 -10.75
CA ARG A 34 3.50 -10.86 -10.91
C ARG A 34 3.62 -10.27 -12.31
N SER A 35 3.47 -11.11 -13.34
CA SER A 35 3.55 -10.65 -14.73
C SER A 35 2.45 -9.65 -15.07
N ALA A 36 1.26 -9.77 -14.47
CA ALA A 36 0.18 -8.80 -14.65
C ALA A 36 0.49 -7.46 -13.99
N VAL A 37 1.10 -7.48 -12.79
CA VAL A 37 1.57 -6.28 -12.08
C VAL A 37 2.69 -5.59 -12.85
N GLU A 38 3.67 -6.34 -13.33
CA GLU A 38 4.80 -5.83 -14.11
C GLU A 38 4.33 -5.20 -15.44
N GLU A 39 3.42 -5.85 -16.15
CA GLU A 39 2.84 -5.29 -17.39
C GLU A 39 1.99 -4.05 -17.11
N ALA A 40 1.19 -4.05 -16.04
CA ALA A 40 0.43 -2.86 -15.64
C ALA A 40 1.36 -1.67 -15.34
N ALA A 41 2.44 -1.92 -14.59
CA ALA A 41 3.44 -0.91 -14.31
C ALA A 41 4.20 -0.46 -15.56
N HIS A 42 4.49 -1.37 -16.49
CA HIS A 42 5.12 -1.04 -17.76
C HIS A 42 4.25 -0.05 -18.56
N LEU A 43 2.96 -0.36 -18.72
CA LEU A 43 2.00 0.51 -19.41
C LEU A 43 1.89 1.89 -18.75
N LEU A 44 1.92 1.97 -17.42
CA LEU A 44 1.75 3.22 -16.68
C LEU A 44 3.05 4.02 -16.43
N SER A 45 4.22 3.40 -16.60
CA SER A 45 5.52 3.90 -16.10
C SER A 45 5.86 5.35 -16.50
N GLU A 46 5.64 5.76 -17.75
CA GLU A 46 6.01 7.12 -18.20
C GLU A 46 5.07 8.21 -17.68
N GLY A 47 3.85 7.85 -17.28
CA GLY A 47 2.87 8.76 -16.71
C GLY A 47 2.64 8.55 -15.22
N TYR A 48 3.44 7.71 -14.57
CA TYR A 48 3.24 7.37 -13.18
C TYR A 48 3.72 8.50 -12.28
N ALA A 49 2.78 9.28 -11.75
CA ALA A 49 3.05 10.36 -10.81
C ALA A 49 1.84 10.56 -9.89
N GLY A 50 2.12 10.85 -8.61
CA GLY A 50 1.09 11.07 -7.59
C GLY A 50 0.29 9.81 -7.25
N ASP A 51 -0.90 10.01 -6.69
CA ASP A 51 -1.79 8.92 -6.26
C ASP A 51 -2.48 8.25 -7.46
N ARG A 52 -1.77 7.29 -8.06
CA ARG A 52 -2.26 6.40 -9.14
C ARG A 52 -2.28 4.93 -8.73
N ALA A 53 -2.36 4.67 -7.42
CA ALA A 53 -2.43 3.31 -6.89
C ALA A 53 -3.67 2.57 -7.43
N ALA A 54 -4.82 3.24 -7.48
CA ALA A 54 -6.05 2.67 -8.01
C ALA A 54 -5.92 2.24 -9.49
N GLU A 55 -5.32 3.08 -10.34
CA GLU A 55 -5.04 2.75 -11.75
C GLU A 55 -4.15 1.53 -11.90
N LEU A 56 -3.06 1.46 -11.12
CA LEU A 56 -2.15 0.32 -11.15
C LEU A 56 -2.87 -0.97 -10.69
N HIS A 57 -3.62 -0.89 -9.59
CA HIS A 57 -4.37 -2.02 -9.04
C HIS A 57 -5.44 -2.50 -10.02
N THR A 58 -6.25 -1.60 -10.57
CA THR A 58 -7.31 -1.92 -11.53
C THR A 58 -6.74 -2.54 -12.79
N LEU A 59 -5.66 -1.98 -13.35
CA LEU A 59 -5.04 -2.51 -14.55
C LEU A 59 -4.38 -3.88 -14.31
N ALA A 60 -3.68 -4.07 -13.19
CA ALA A 60 -3.10 -5.36 -12.83
C ALA A 60 -4.17 -6.45 -12.62
N LEU A 61 -5.27 -6.11 -11.93
CA LEU A 61 -6.40 -7.03 -11.73
C LEU A 61 -7.09 -7.39 -13.05
N LEU A 62 -7.28 -6.42 -13.95
CA LEU A 62 -7.89 -6.66 -15.25
C LEU A 62 -6.98 -7.54 -16.13
N LEU A 63 -5.69 -7.24 -16.20
CA LEU A 63 -4.72 -8.07 -16.92
C LEU A 63 -4.71 -9.50 -16.38
N PHE A 64 -4.66 -9.67 -15.05
CA PHE A 64 -4.75 -10.98 -14.41
C PHE A 64 -6.03 -11.72 -14.79
N ALA A 65 -7.18 -11.03 -14.78
CA ALA A 65 -8.46 -11.63 -15.13
C ALA A 65 -8.50 -12.11 -16.59
N ARG A 66 -7.90 -11.36 -17.50
CA ARG A 66 -7.85 -11.63 -18.94
C ARG A 66 -6.89 -12.75 -19.32
N THR A 67 -5.92 -13.04 -18.46
CA THR A 67 -4.90 -14.09 -18.69
C THR A 67 -5.10 -15.32 -17.83
N ARG A 68 -6.14 -15.36 -16.99
CA ARG A 68 -6.36 -16.44 -16.02
C ARG A 68 -6.49 -17.83 -16.63
N SER A 69 -6.93 -17.95 -17.88
CA SER A 69 -7.05 -19.25 -18.57
C SER A 69 -5.69 -19.86 -18.93
N GLY A 70 -4.62 -19.06 -18.88
CA GLY A 70 -3.25 -19.48 -19.18
C GLY A 70 -2.89 -19.49 -20.66
N ASP A 71 -3.84 -19.22 -21.55
CA ASP A 71 -3.63 -19.28 -23.01
C ASP A 71 -2.87 -18.06 -23.56
N ARG A 72 -2.75 -17.00 -22.76
CA ARG A 72 -2.12 -15.71 -23.11
C ARG A 72 -1.39 -15.16 -21.89
N THR A 73 -0.28 -14.47 -22.12
CA THR A 73 0.42 -13.72 -21.07
C THR A 73 -0.12 -12.28 -20.98
N PRO A 74 0.09 -11.55 -19.88
CA PRO A 74 -0.37 -10.16 -19.74
C PRO A 74 0.10 -9.25 -20.87
N ARG A 75 1.32 -9.47 -21.36
CA ARG A 75 1.91 -8.73 -22.48
C ARG A 75 1.17 -8.95 -23.81
N ASP A 76 0.50 -10.10 -23.96
CA ASP A 76 -0.24 -10.46 -25.18
C ASP A 76 -1.65 -9.87 -25.23
N VAL A 77 -2.16 -9.28 -24.13
CA VAL A 77 -3.49 -8.66 -24.09
C VAL A 77 -3.46 -7.32 -24.83
N PRO A 78 -4.18 -7.13 -25.96
CA PRO A 78 -4.15 -5.88 -26.72
C PRO A 78 -4.64 -4.68 -25.90
N VAL A 79 -4.05 -3.49 -26.13
CA VAL A 79 -4.48 -2.26 -25.43
C VAL A 79 -5.94 -1.94 -25.77
N GLU A 80 -6.35 -2.20 -27.00
CA GLU A 80 -7.72 -1.99 -27.48
C GLU A 80 -8.72 -2.86 -26.71
N GLU A 81 -8.35 -4.10 -26.35
CA GLU A 81 -9.18 -5.00 -25.53
C GLU A 81 -9.36 -4.43 -24.12
N LEU A 82 -8.30 -3.85 -23.54
CA LEU A 82 -8.35 -3.20 -22.23
C LEU A 82 -9.21 -1.93 -22.26
N VAL A 83 -9.06 -1.08 -23.29
CA VAL A 83 -9.87 0.13 -23.47
C VAL A 83 -11.35 -0.24 -23.61
N GLN A 84 -11.68 -1.23 -24.46
CA GLN A 84 -13.05 -1.70 -24.63
C GLN A 84 -13.66 -2.24 -23.34
N ALA A 85 -12.87 -2.95 -22.52
CA ALA A 85 -13.34 -3.46 -21.24
C ALA A 85 -13.66 -2.33 -20.25
N LEU A 86 -12.86 -1.27 -20.25
CA LEU A 86 -12.96 -0.15 -19.31
C LEU A 86 -13.96 0.94 -19.76
N ASP A 87 -14.20 1.09 -21.06
CA ASP A 87 -15.03 2.15 -21.67
C ASP A 87 -16.43 1.69 -22.10
N ASP A 88 -16.90 0.50 -21.68
CA ASP A 88 -18.22 0.00 -22.07
C ASP A 88 -19.35 0.85 -21.43
N PRO A 89 -20.05 1.69 -22.22
CA PRO A 89 -21.04 2.63 -21.69
C PRO A 89 -22.32 1.94 -21.22
N THR A 90 -22.50 0.66 -21.58
CA THR A 90 -23.67 -0.14 -21.20
C THR A 90 -23.44 -1.00 -19.97
N ALA A 91 -22.18 -1.17 -19.55
CA ALA A 91 -21.79 -2.16 -18.55
C ALA A 91 -21.58 -1.60 -17.15
N GLY A 92 -21.27 -0.31 -17.00
CA GLY A 92 -20.87 0.28 -15.71
C GLY A 92 -19.72 -0.49 -15.03
N GLU A 93 -19.41 -0.14 -13.77
CA GLU A 93 -18.40 -0.85 -12.96
C GLU A 93 -18.67 -2.37 -12.84
N ASN A 94 -19.93 -2.79 -13.00
CA ASN A 94 -20.38 -4.16 -12.72
C ASN A 94 -19.69 -5.22 -13.56
N ARG A 95 -19.44 -4.99 -14.86
CA ARG A 95 -18.87 -6.02 -15.75
C ARG A 95 -17.39 -6.27 -15.46
N VAL A 96 -16.58 -5.22 -15.38
CA VAL A 96 -15.15 -5.33 -15.03
C VAL A 96 -15.00 -5.94 -13.63
N THR A 97 -15.84 -5.50 -12.69
CA THR A 97 -15.86 -6.04 -11.33
C THR A 97 -16.24 -7.52 -11.30
N GLU A 98 -17.26 -7.94 -12.05
CA GLU A 98 -17.66 -9.35 -12.19
C GLU A 98 -16.56 -10.19 -12.82
N GLU A 99 -15.94 -9.70 -13.88
CA GLU A 99 -14.85 -10.39 -14.55
C GLU A 99 -13.66 -10.63 -13.61
N ILE A 100 -13.20 -9.59 -12.92
CA ILE A 100 -12.14 -9.70 -11.91
C ILE A 100 -12.56 -10.67 -10.81
N ARG A 101 -13.79 -10.56 -10.31
CA ARG A 101 -14.32 -11.45 -9.26
C ARG A 101 -14.26 -12.92 -9.67
N GLN A 102 -14.68 -13.25 -10.90
CA GLN A 102 -14.64 -14.61 -11.42
C GLN A 102 -13.20 -15.13 -11.54
N ALA A 103 -12.26 -14.27 -11.94
CA ALA A 103 -10.85 -14.62 -11.99
C ALA A 103 -10.26 -14.92 -10.61
N LEU A 104 -10.58 -14.08 -9.62
CA LEU A 104 -10.17 -14.29 -8.25
C LEU A 104 -10.78 -15.58 -7.68
N ALA A 105 -12.07 -15.85 -7.95
CA ALA A 105 -12.73 -17.07 -7.50
C ALA A 105 -12.09 -18.33 -8.11
N ALA A 106 -11.80 -18.30 -9.41
CA ALA A 106 -11.17 -19.41 -10.11
C ALA A 106 -9.76 -19.77 -9.58
N THR A 107 -9.08 -18.81 -8.93
CA THR A 107 -7.73 -18.99 -8.38
C THR A 107 -7.72 -19.10 -6.85
N GLY A 108 -8.89 -19.29 -6.22
CA GLY A 108 -9.02 -19.38 -4.76
C GLY A 108 -8.71 -18.07 -4.03
N GLN A 109 -8.60 -16.96 -4.77
CA GLN A 109 -8.38 -15.62 -4.25
C GLN A 109 -9.68 -14.88 -3.94
N TYR A 110 -10.84 -15.52 -4.12
CA TYR A 110 -12.14 -14.97 -3.75
C TYR A 110 -12.91 -16.02 -2.94
N ASP A 111 -13.05 -15.78 -1.64
CA ASP A 111 -13.82 -16.63 -0.74
C ASP A 111 -14.55 -15.74 0.28
N THR A 112 -15.87 -15.67 0.14
CA THR A 112 -16.74 -14.85 1.01
C THR A 112 -17.11 -15.56 2.32
N GLN A 113 -16.74 -16.84 2.48
CA GLN A 113 -17.02 -17.60 3.70
C GLN A 113 -15.88 -17.49 4.73
N ARG A 114 -14.72 -16.96 4.33
CA ARG A 114 -13.62 -16.72 5.26
C ARG A 114 -13.96 -15.58 6.21
N SER A 115 -13.49 -15.73 7.45
CA SER A 115 -13.47 -14.63 8.39
C SER A 115 -12.70 -13.46 7.77
N PRO A 116 -13.09 -12.19 8.02
CA PRO A 116 -12.40 -11.01 7.48
C PRO A 116 -10.88 -10.93 7.77
N GLY A 117 -10.37 -11.77 8.69
CA GLY A 117 -8.94 -11.91 8.99
C GLY A 117 -8.16 -12.82 8.04
N ASP A 118 -8.83 -13.72 7.30
CA ASP A 118 -8.21 -14.78 6.48
C ASP A 118 -8.40 -14.56 4.97
N GLU A 119 -8.79 -13.34 4.59
CA GLU A 119 -8.98 -12.96 3.20
C GLU A 119 -7.68 -13.17 2.39
N PRO A 120 -7.77 -13.76 1.19
CA PRO A 120 -6.65 -13.90 0.27
C PRO A 120 -6.06 -12.54 -0.13
N PRO A 121 -4.75 -12.46 -0.47
CA PRO A 121 -4.08 -11.20 -0.76
C PRO A 121 -4.73 -10.41 -1.90
N LEU A 122 -5.16 -11.06 -2.99
CA LEU A 122 -5.72 -10.32 -4.12
C LEU A 122 -7.13 -9.78 -3.84
N LEU A 123 -7.92 -10.44 -2.99
CA LEU A 123 -9.19 -9.90 -2.53
C LEU A 123 -9.02 -8.59 -1.76
N ARG A 124 -7.93 -8.46 -0.99
CA ARG A 124 -7.60 -7.25 -0.23
C ARG A 124 -7.15 -6.10 -1.12
N ILE A 125 -6.57 -6.39 -2.29
CA ILE A 125 -6.25 -5.39 -3.30
C ILE A 125 -7.52 -4.98 -4.06
N PHE A 126 -8.36 -5.96 -4.42
CA PHE A 126 -9.60 -5.73 -5.18
C PHE A 126 -10.67 -4.98 -4.39
N ARG A 127 -10.92 -5.35 -3.13
CA ARG A 127 -12.03 -4.78 -2.36
C ARG A 127 -11.93 -3.25 -2.21
N PRO A 128 -10.79 -2.64 -1.84
CA PRO A 128 -10.68 -1.19 -1.76
C PRO A 128 -10.95 -0.50 -3.10
N VAL A 129 -10.51 -1.08 -4.22
CA VAL A 129 -10.74 -0.46 -5.53
C VAL A 129 -12.18 -0.63 -6.00
N SER A 130 -12.80 -1.79 -5.76
CA SER A 130 -14.21 -2.05 -6.11
C SER A 130 -15.22 -1.49 -5.11
N ASN A 131 -14.76 -0.90 -4.00
CA ASN A 131 -15.66 -0.34 -3.01
C ASN A 131 -16.33 0.90 -3.59
N ARG A 132 -17.66 0.90 -3.63
CA ARG A 132 -18.47 2.02 -4.11
C ARG A 132 -18.15 3.34 -3.40
N TYR A 133 -17.75 3.26 -2.14
CA TYR A 133 -17.21 4.39 -1.37
C TYR A 133 -15.69 4.39 -1.46
N GLY A 134 -15.07 5.56 -1.62
CA GLY A 134 -13.61 5.74 -1.70
C GLY A 134 -12.85 5.48 -0.40
N GLY A 135 -13.25 4.50 0.40
CA GLY A 135 -12.77 4.21 1.75
C GLY A 135 -13.92 3.86 2.68
N PRO A 136 -13.65 3.25 3.85
CA PRO A 136 -14.69 2.95 4.82
C PRO A 136 -15.34 4.25 5.30
N ILE A 137 -16.68 4.34 5.27
CA ILE A 137 -17.42 5.32 6.04
C ILE A 137 -17.47 4.78 7.48
N PRO A 138 -16.70 5.34 8.42
CA PRO A 138 -16.72 4.92 9.80
C PRO A 138 -17.79 5.76 10.48
N TRP A 139 -18.97 5.20 10.73
CA TRP A 139 -19.95 5.76 11.68
C TRP A 139 -20.53 7.13 11.28
N SER A 140 -21.46 7.17 10.32
CA SER A 140 -22.43 8.28 10.31
C SER A 140 -23.76 7.76 10.87
N ASP A 141 -23.98 8.01 12.16
CA ASP A 141 -25.32 7.93 12.78
C ASP A 141 -26.22 9.10 12.32
N GLU A 142 -25.77 9.89 11.33
CA GLU A 142 -26.53 10.97 10.70
C GLU A 142 -27.50 10.41 9.66
N TRP A 143 -28.79 10.58 9.98
CA TRP A 143 -29.96 10.19 9.20
C TRP A 143 -30.16 11.08 7.95
N ASP A 144 -29.16 11.12 7.06
CA ASP A 144 -29.38 11.55 5.68
C ASP A 144 -28.54 10.67 4.74
N PRO A 145 -29.16 9.97 3.76
CA PRO A 145 -28.41 9.17 2.81
C PRO A 145 -27.59 10.11 1.91
N VAL A 146 -26.30 10.27 2.24
CA VAL A 146 -25.33 10.86 1.32
C VAL A 146 -25.39 10.05 0.01
N PRO A 147 -25.62 10.70 -1.15
CA PRO A 147 -25.63 10.01 -2.43
C PRO A 147 -24.33 9.21 -2.58
N PRO A 148 -24.39 7.93 -3.00
CA PRO A 148 -23.19 7.11 -3.10
C PRO A 148 -22.22 7.75 -4.09
N GLY A 149 -20.98 7.97 -3.66
CA GLY A 149 -19.90 8.42 -4.53
C GLY A 149 -19.49 7.34 -5.55
N PRO A 150 -18.65 7.69 -6.54
CA PRO A 150 -18.08 6.73 -7.47
C PRO A 150 -16.95 5.93 -6.81
N SER A 151 -16.89 4.62 -7.09
CA SER A 151 -15.80 3.76 -6.62
C SER A 151 -14.42 4.24 -7.13
N PRO A 152 -13.33 3.88 -6.44
CA PRO A 152 -12.00 4.10 -6.97
C PRO A 152 -11.76 3.40 -8.32
N LEU A 153 -12.35 2.22 -8.55
CA LEU A 153 -12.25 1.48 -9.81
C LEU A 153 -12.91 2.25 -10.96
N ASP A 154 -14.12 2.79 -10.80
CA ASP A 154 -14.77 3.60 -11.84
C ASP A 154 -13.94 4.84 -12.20
N ARG A 155 -13.40 5.53 -11.20
CA ARG A 155 -12.50 6.67 -11.41
C ARG A 155 -11.21 6.26 -12.12
N ALA A 156 -10.60 5.16 -11.68
CA ALA A 156 -9.40 4.61 -12.30
C ALA A 156 -9.67 4.19 -13.75
N ALA A 157 -10.79 3.51 -14.02
CA ALA A 157 -11.18 3.06 -15.35
C ALA A 157 -11.27 4.23 -16.34
N LYS A 158 -11.97 5.32 -15.98
CA LYS A 158 -12.07 6.53 -16.81
C LYS A 158 -10.71 7.16 -17.12
N ARG A 159 -9.82 7.24 -16.12
CA ARG A 159 -8.46 7.79 -16.30
C ARG A 159 -7.58 6.85 -17.12
N LEU A 160 -7.72 5.54 -16.94
CA LEU A 160 -7.06 4.51 -17.72
C LEU A 160 -7.51 4.53 -19.18
N VAL A 161 -8.80 4.67 -19.49
CA VAL A 161 -9.30 4.80 -20.87
C VAL A 161 -8.64 5.99 -21.56
N SER A 162 -8.64 7.16 -20.92
CA SER A 162 -8.00 8.35 -21.47
C SER A 162 -6.49 8.15 -21.68
N TYR A 163 -5.80 7.55 -20.72
CA TYR A 163 -4.36 7.30 -20.81
C TYR A 163 -4.00 6.26 -21.88
N LEU A 164 -4.67 5.10 -21.87
CA LEU A 164 -4.41 3.98 -22.78
C LEU A 164 -4.77 4.31 -24.23
N SER A 165 -5.79 5.15 -24.47
CA SER A 165 -6.13 5.61 -25.82
C SER A 165 -5.04 6.46 -26.47
N THR A 166 -4.09 6.98 -25.68
CA THR A 166 -2.92 7.72 -26.18
C THR A 166 -1.66 6.87 -26.35
N CYS A 167 -1.70 5.58 -25.96
CA CYS A 167 -0.58 4.66 -26.13
C CYS A 167 -0.34 4.35 -27.60
N GLN A 168 0.85 4.68 -28.11
CA GLN A 168 1.23 4.35 -29.49
C GLN A 168 1.52 2.85 -29.65
N PRO A 169 1.16 2.24 -30.81
CA PRO A 169 1.60 0.90 -31.18
C PRO A 169 3.14 0.82 -31.17
N GLY A 170 3.72 -0.19 -30.49
CA GLY A 170 5.17 -0.36 -30.34
C GLY A 170 5.80 0.22 -29.07
N ARG A 171 5.05 1.00 -28.27
CA ARG A 171 5.53 1.50 -26.96
C ARG A 171 5.86 0.39 -25.97
N ARG A 172 5.19 -0.77 -26.09
CA ARG A 172 5.44 -1.98 -25.28
C ARG A 172 6.82 -2.61 -25.48
N ASP A 173 7.48 -2.30 -26.60
CA ASP A 173 8.80 -2.84 -26.92
C ASP A 173 9.93 -1.89 -26.51
N ALA A 174 9.59 -0.73 -25.95
CA ALA A 174 10.59 0.17 -25.37
C ALA A 174 11.23 -0.45 -24.12
N LEU A 175 12.51 -0.12 -23.88
CA LEU A 175 13.24 -0.54 -22.68
C LEU A 175 12.42 -0.20 -21.41
N SER A 176 12.15 -1.23 -20.61
CA SER A 176 11.29 -1.12 -19.42
C SER A 176 11.88 -0.12 -18.43
N ARG A 177 11.08 0.90 -18.07
CA ARG A 177 11.37 1.84 -16.97
C ARG A 177 10.79 1.38 -15.63
N VAL A 178 10.25 0.16 -15.57
CA VAL A 178 9.63 -0.39 -14.36
C VAL A 178 10.73 -0.62 -13.32
N PRO A 179 10.60 -0.08 -12.10
CA PRO A 179 11.55 -0.34 -11.02
C PRO A 179 11.65 -1.84 -10.72
N ALA A 180 12.88 -2.32 -10.55
CA ALA A 180 13.10 -3.68 -10.06
C ALA A 180 12.72 -3.74 -8.57
N VAL A 181 11.75 -4.58 -8.24
CA VAL A 181 11.34 -4.87 -6.87
C VAL A 181 11.68 -6.32 -6.58
N GLY A 182 12.26 -6.58 -5.42
CA GLY A 182 12.71 -7.92 -5.07
C GLY A 182 11.58 -8.87 -4.67
N ASP A 183 11.94 -10.14 -4.56
CA ASP A 183 11.00 -11.22 -4.37
C ASP A 183 10.86 -11.58 -2.90
N GLY A 184 9.63 -11.51 -2.40
CA GLY A 184 9.28 -12.01 -1.09
C GLY A 184 9.11 -10.94 -0.01
N PRO A 185 8.87 -11.39 1.23
CA PRO A 185 8.46 -10.51 2.32
C PRO A 185 9.60 -9.64 2.84
N LEU A 186 9.20 -8.55 3.47
CA LEU A 186 10.04 -7.70 4.31
C LEU A 186 9.86 -8.12 5.77
N TYR A 187 10.96 -8.46 6.45
CA TYR A 187 11.00 -8.72 7.88
C TYR A 187 11.69 -7.56 8.60
N VAL A 188 11.01 -6.97 9.58
CA VAL A 188 11.53 -5.86 10.37
C VAL A 188 11.59 -6.27 11.83
N GLU A 189 12.77 -6.17 12.43
CA GLU A 189 12.99 -6.36 13.86
C GLU A 189 13.39 -5.02 14.50
N ALA A 190 12.82 -4.70 15.65
CA ALA A 190 13.17 -3.51 16.42
C ALA A 190 13.18 -3.81 17.93
N ASP A 191 14.02 -3.13 18.70
CA ASP A 191 14.07 -3.33 20.16
C ASP A 191 12.74 -2.94 20.81
N ARG A 192 12.13 -1.86 20.29
CA ARG A 192 10.77 -1.42 20.65
C ARG A 192 10.03 -0.93 19.40
N LEU A 193 8.72 -1.13 19.40
CA LEU A 193 7.84 -0.67 18.34
C LEU A 193 6.69 0.13 18.94
N PHE A 194 6.34 1.25 18.31
CA PHE A 194 5.15 2.02 18.65
C PHE A 194 4.37 2.40 17.39
N MET A 195 3.05 2.37 17.52
CA MET A 195 2.13 2.89 16.53
C MET A 195 1.68 4.30 16.98
N ALA A 196 1.72 5.26 16.07
CA ALA A 196 1.56 6.68 16.38
C ALA A 196 0.35 7.28 15.65
N SER A 197 -0.52 7.94 16.43
CA SER A 197 -1.51 8.90 15.92
C SER A 197 -1.00 10.33 16.18
N GLN A 198 -1.80 11.37 15.92
CA GLN A 198 -1.45 12.73 16.34
C GLN A 198 -1.26 12.86 17.86
N THR A 199 -2.05 12.12 18.64
CA THR A 199 -2.19 12.33 20.09
C THR A 199 -1.72 11.14 20.94
N SER A 200 -1.38 10.00 20.34
CA SER A 200 -1.04 8.78 21.07
C SER A 200 0.18 8.03 20.50
N LEU A 201 0.88 7.33 21.40
CA LEU A 201 1.87 6.31 21.09
C LEU A 201 1.42 5.02 21.74
N VAL A 202 1.07 4.03 20.93
CA VAL A 202 0.49 2.77 21.38
C VAL A 202 1.48 1.65 21.06
N PRO A 203 2.00 0.91 22.04
CA PRO A 203 2.80 -0.27 21.74
C PRO A 203 1.90 -1.33 21.11
N PRO A 204 2.40 -2.11 20.14
CA PRO A 204 1.65 -3.24 19.63
C PRO A 204 1.45 -4.28 20.74
N SER A 205 0.32 -4.96 20.69
CA SER A 205 -0.05 -6.00 21.65
C SER A 205 -0.30 -7.33 20.96
N CYS A 206 0.33 -8.36 21.51
CA CYS A 206 0.00 -9.75 21.23
C CYS A 206 -1.31 -10.11 21.94
N VAL A 207 -2.12 -10.98 21.33
CA VAL A 207 -3.41 -11.42 21.86
C VAL A 207 -3.26 -12.82 22.47
N GLY A 208 -4.02 -13.12 23.53
CA GLY A 208 -4.09 -14.49 24.08
C GLY A 208 -3.14 -14.78 25.24
N GLY A 209 -2.82 -13.79 26.08
CA GLY A 209 -2.00 -13.99 27.28
C GLY A 209 -0.49 -14.02 27.05
N CYS A 210 -0.05 -13.62 25.84
CA CYS A 210 1.36 -13.58 25.50
C CYS A 210 2.09 -12.50 26.31
N PRO A 211 3.22 -12.83 26.96
CA PRO A 211 3.89 -11.93 27.88
C PRO A 211 4.71 -10.83 27.18
N SER A 212 4.96 -10.95 25.87
CA SER A 212 5.87 -10.07 25.13
C SER A 212 5.15 -9.15 24.13
N HIS A 213 5.65 -7.91 24.04
CA HIS A 213 5.34 -7.02 22.92
C HIS A 213 6.00 -7.57 21.65
N PRO A 214 5.30 -7.59 20.49
CA PRO A 214 5.91 -8.05 19.26
C PRO A 214 7.02 -7.09 18.85
N ARG A 215 8.22 -7.65 18.67
CA ARG A 215 9.42 -6.94 18.20
C ARG A 215 9.65 -7.12 16.71
N ARG A 216 8.90 -8.02 16.09
CA ARG A 216 9.04 -8.40 14.69
C ARG A 216 7.76 -8.18 13.92
N LEU A 217 7.92 -7.56 12.75
CA LEU A 217 6.90 -7.34 11.75
C LEU A 217 7.28 -8.08 10.47
N THR A 218 6.28 -8.65 9.81
CA THR A 218 6.42 -9.12 8.43
C THR A 218 5.45 -8.35 7.55
N VAL A 219 5.95 -7.78 6.47
CA VAL A 219 5.17 -7.17 5.39
C VAL A 219 5.28 -8.05 4.16
N ASP A 220 4.15 -8.56 3.64
CA ASP A 220 4.08 -9.40 2.44
C ASP A 220 2.99 -8.89 1.51
N GLY A 221 3.36 -8.17 0.45
CA GLY A 221 2.42 -7.44 -0.40
C GLY A 221 1.49 -6.54 0.43
N PRO A 222 0.16 -6.74 0.38
CA PRO A 222 -0.80 -5.91 1.10
C PRO A 222 -0.94 -6.29 2.60
N ASP A 223 -0.20 -7.29 3.07
CA ASP A 223 -0.33 -7.81 4.43
C ASP A 223 0.75 -7.30 5.38
N VAL A 224 0.33 -6.96 6.61
CA VAL A 224 1.20 -6.72 7.76
C VAL A 224 0.84 -7.66 8.89
N THR A 225 1.84 -8.35 9.43
CA THR A 225 1.70 -9.27 10.57
C THR A 225 2.69 -8.97 11.67
N PHE A 226 2.24 -9.07 12.92
CA PHE A 226 3.12 -9.09 14.08
C PHE A 226 3.46 -10.52 14.44
N VAL A 227 4.76 -10.78 14.58
CA VAL A 227 5.28 -12.07 15.05
C VAL A 227 5.50 -11.96 16.55
N CYS A 228 4.72 -12.73 17.30
CA CYS A 228 4.78 -12.82 18.76
C CYS A 228 5.56 -14.08 19.15
N GLU A 229 6.60 -13.94 19.97
CA GLU A 229 7.35 -15.11 20.46
C GLU A 229 6.46 -15.99 21.36
N GLY A 230 6.48 -17.30 21.12
CA GLY A 230 5.75 -18.27 21.95
C GLY A 230 4.22 -18.28 21.75
N CYS A 231 3.71 -17.58 20.74
CA CYS A 231 2.28 -17.43 20.49
C CYS A 231 1.92 -17.37 19.00
N ASN A 232 0.63 -17.48 18.69
CA ASN A 232 0.12 -17.35 17.33
C ASN A 232 0.34 -15.93 16.78
N THR A 233 1.02 -15.84 15.62
CA THR A 233 1.14 -14.64 14.78
C THR A 233 -0.24 -14.12 14.38
N ARG A 234 -0.44 -12.78 14.39
CA ARG A 234 -1.71 -12.14 14.01
C ARG A 234 -1.50 -11.09 12.92
N ARG A 235 -2.43 -11.05 11.96
CA ARG A 235 -2.58 -9.96 10.97
C ARG A 235 -3.19 -8.72 11.62
N ARG A 236 -2.75 -7.51 11.22
CA ARG A 236 -3.24 -6.22 11.76
C ARG A 236 -3.59 -5.19 10.66
N SER A 237 -4.27 -5.64 9.60
CA SER A 237 -4.63 -4.80 8.45
C SER A 237 -5.45 -3.54 8.77
N ARG A 238 -6.11 -3.45 9.93
CA ARG A 238 -6.92 -2.27 10.31
C ARG A 238 -6.16 -1.18 11.06
N GLN A 239 -5.02 -1.51 11.67
CA GLN A 239 -4.26 -0.55 12.50
C GLN A 239 -2.99 -0.07 11.81
N LEU A 240 -2.40 -0.92 10.97
CA LEU A 240 -1.19 -0.61 10.22
C LEU A 240 -1.42 -0.81 8.74
N ASP A 241 -0.94 0.17 7.98
CA ASP A 241 -0.83 0.09 6.53
C ASP A 241 0.58 -0.40 6.15
N PRO A 242 0.72 -1.38 5.24
CA PRO A 242 2.02 -1.91 4.83
C PRO A 242 2.95 -0.85 4.22
N ALA A 243 2.42 0.17 3.55
CA ALA A 243 3.21 1.28 3.03
C ALA A 243 3.80 2.11 4.18
N GLN A 244 3.03 2.36 5.25
CA GLN A 244 3.53 3.10 6.41
C GLN A 244 4.65 2.36 7.14
N VAL A 245 4.60 1.03 7.23
CA VAL A 245 5.70 0.22 7.80
C VAL A 245 6.96 0.35 6.93
N ARG A 246 6.82 0.20 5.61
CA ARG A 246 7.92 0.32 4.64
C ARG A 246 8.55 1.72 4.68
N LEU A 247 7.73 2.77 4.73
CA LEU A 247 8.20 4.16 4.84
C LEU A 247 8.85 4.44 6.19
N ALA A 248 8.35 3.88 7.30
CA ALA A 248 8.99 4.00 8.60
C ALA A 248 10.37 3.34 8.62
N LEU A 249 10.53 2.16 8.01
CA LEU A 249 11.82 1.49 7.85
C LEU A 249 12.78 2.32 6.99
N ALA A 250 12.30 2.81 5.83
CA ALA A 250 13.07 3.64 4.92
C ALA A 250 13.62 4.89 5.62
N ARG A 251 12.80 5.57 6.42
CA ARG A 251 13.23 6.71 7.25
C ARG A 251 14.25 6.31 8.31
N ALA A 252 14.04 5.18 8.99
CA ALA A 252 14.90 4.74 10.08
C ALA A 252 16.30 4.31 9.62
N LEU A 253 16.41 3.67 8.45
CA LEU A 253 17.65 3.06 7.97
C LEU A 253 18.23 3.69 6.69
N GLY A 254 17.52 4.63 6.05
CA GLY A 254 17.95 5.24 4.79
C GLY A 254 17.90 4.28 3.59
N VAL A 255 17.06 3.25 3.65
CA VAL A 255 16.87 2.25 2.59
C VAL A 255 15.67 2.60 1.70
N ALA A 256 15.58 2.02 0.51
CA ALA A 256 14.40 2.21 -0.34
C ALA A 256 13.15 1.58 0.30
N PRO A 257 11.96 2.18 0.19
CA PRO A 257 10.73 1.63 0.79
C PRO A 257 10.27 0.31 0.12
N SER A 258 10.75 0.04 -1.10
CA SER A 258 10.52 -1.19 -1.87
C SER A 258 11.40 -2.38 -1.47
N VAL A 259 12.27 -2.25 -0.45
CA VAL A 259 13.17 -3.33 -0.02
C VAL A 259 12.43 -4.58 0.48
N HIS A 260 13.11 -5.71 0.40
CA HIS A 260 12.68 -7.02 0.89
C HIS A 260 13.82 -7.68 1.70
N GLY A 261 13.52 -8.77 2.41
CA GLY A 261 14.48 -9.44 3.29
C GLY A 261 14.43 -8.92 4.73
N SER A 262 15.47 -9.20 5.51
CA SER A 262 15.48 -8.94 6.96
C SER A 262 16.27 -7.70 7.34
N TYR A 263 15.66 -6.84 8.16
CA TYR A 263 16.26 -5.60 8.67
C TYR A 263 16.07 -5.47 10.17
N SER A 264 17.09 -4.95 10.85
CA SER A 264 17.04 -4.63 12.28
C SER A 264 17.17 -3.12 12.48
N VAL A 265 16.20 -2.54 13.17
CA VAL A 265 16.18 -1.12 13.54
C VAL A 265 16.72 -0.98 14.96
N PRO A 266 17.85 -0.27 15.16
CA PRO A 266 18.38 -0.04 16.50
C PRO A 266 17.43 0.87 17.29
N GLY A 267 17.08 0.46 18.51
CA GLY A 267 16.22 1.25 19.39
C GLY A 267 14.74 1.16 19.03
N VAL A 268 14.11 2.31 18.76
CA VAL A 268 12.64 2.43 18.68
C VAL A 268 12.18 2.72 17.26
N LEU A 269 11.32 1.86 16.72
CA LEU A 269 10.62 2.11 15.46
C LEU A 269 9.23 2.69 15.73
N HIS A 270 8.98 3.92 15.26
CA HIS A 270 7.65 4.55 15.29
C HIS A 270 7.01 4.43 13.91
N ILE A 271 5.79 3.91 13.86
CA ILE A 271 5.02 3.71 12.63
C ILE A 271 3.73 4.51 12.78
N ALA A 272 3.35 5.27 11.75
CA ALA A 272 2.04 5.93 11.76
C ALA A 272 0.92 4.86 11.82
N LEU A 273 -0.26 5.24 12.33
CA LEU A 273 -1.46 4.41 12.21
C LEU A 273 -2.05 4.52 10.80
N ALA A 274 -2.72 3.46 10.34
CA ALA A 274 -3.31 3.38 8.99
C ALA A 274 -4.29 4.52 8.66
N GLU A 275 -4.92 5.13 9.67
CA GLU A 275 -5.81 6.31 9.52
C GLU A 275 -5.07 7.61 9.20
N MET A 276 -3.75 7.64 9.42
CA MET A 276 -2.91 8.79 9.10
C MET A 276 -2.61 8.83 7.59
N PRO A 277 -2.30 10.01 7.02
CA PRO A 277 -1.86 10.12 5.64
C PRO A 277 -0.70 9.15 5.35
N ARG A 278 -0.68 8.53 4.16
CA ARG A 278 0.27 7.47 3.79
C ARG A 278 1.75 7.85 3.98
N GLY A 279 2.09 9.12 3.72
CA GLY A 279 3.43 9.69 3.91
C GLY A 279 3.68 10.29 5.30
N ALA A 280 2.79 10.10 6.27
CA ALA A 280 2.92 10.73 7.57
C ALA A 280 4.17 10.22 8.31
N ASP A 281 4.97 11.15 8.80
CA ASP A 281 6.11 10.89 9.67
C ASP A 281 5.74 11.19 11.13
N PRO A 282 5.67 10.18 12.02
CA PRO A 282 5.35 10.37 13.43
C PRO A 282 6.14 11.49 14.11
N TYR A 283 7.40 11.71 13.74
CA TYR A 283 8.23 12.76 14.34
C TYR A 283 7.81 14.19 13.94
N MET A 284 7.03 14.34 12.88
CA MET A 284 6.55 15.63 12.39
C MET A 284 5.16 15.99 12.93
N PHE A 285 4.33 15.02 13.27
CA PHE A 285 2.92 15.27 13.64
C PHE A 285 2.52 14.82 15.05
N ASN A 286 3.22 13.85 15.66
CA ASN A 286 2.80 13.31 16.95
C ASN A 286 3.27 14.23 18.08
N TRP A 287 2.37 14.68 18.96
CA TRP A 287 2.74 15.66 19.99
C TRP A 287 3.79 15.19 21.00
N PHE A 288 3.92 13.88 21.25
CA PHE A 288 4.94 13.34 22.16
C PHE A 288 6.33 13.31 21.50
N LEU A 289 6.38 13.09 20.19
CA LEU A 289 7.61 12.95 19.41
C LEU A 289 8.09 14.28 18.82
N ALA A 290 7.15 15.10 18.35
CA ALA A 290 7.37 16.42 17.79
C ALA A 290 7.63 17.42 18.92
N ARG A 291 8.81 17.34 19.56
CA ARG A 291 9.25 18.41 20.47
C ARG A 291 9.91 19.54 19.66
N PRO A 292 9.52 20.82 19.87
CA PRO A 292 10.42 21.91 19.53
C PRO A 292 11.67 21.77 20.39
N LYS A 293 12.85 22.01 19.82
CA LYS A 293 14.08 22.21 20.60
C LYS A 293 13.79 23.33 21.62
N MET A 294 13.43 22.99 22.85
CA MET A 294 13.53 23.94 23.95
C MET A 294 15.02 24.14 24.18
N GLU A 295 15.56 25.24 23.65
CA GLU A 295 16.81 25.80 24.16
C GLU A 295 16.65 25.90 25.68
N SER A 296 17.53 25.23 26.39
CA SER A 296 17.57 25.33 27.85
C SER A 296 17.76 26.80 28.20
N PRO A 297 16.94 27.41 29.07
CA PRO A 297 17.20 28.77 29.51
C PRO A 297 18.59 28.78 30.12
N GLY A 298 19.49 29.54 29.48
CA GLY A 298 20.86 29.72 29.92
C GLY A 298 20.86 30.08 31.39
N LYS A 299 21.71 29.41 32.16
CA LYS A 299 21.99 29.72 33.57
C LYS A 299 22.18 31.23 33.70
N ILE A 300 21.18 31.93 34.25
CA ILE A 300 21.36 33.31 34.71
C ILE A 300 22.31 33.22 35.89
N GLY A 301 23.57 33.56 35.62
CA GLY A 301 24.56 33.78 36.65
C GLY A 301 24.33 35.11 37.37
N ARG A 302 24.69 35.10 38.67
CA ARG A 302 24.91 36.22 39.60
C ARG A 302 23.65 36.84 40.24
N ALA A 303 23.65 37.26 41.50
CA ALA A 303 24.78 37.66 42.37
C ALA A 303 24.56 37.28 43.84
N LYS A 304 25.66 36.98 44.54
CA LYS A 304 25.75 37.00 46.01
C LYS A 304 25.46 38.42 46.51
N ARG A 305 24.68 38.52 47.58
CA ARG A 305 24.82 39.60 48.58
C ARG A 305 25.48 38.99 49.81
#